data_AF-A0A6I3T5P9-F1
#
_entry.id   AF-A0A6I3T5P9-F1
#
_cell.length_a   1.000
_cell.length_b   1.000
_cell.length_c   1.000
_cell.angle_alpha   90.00
_cell.angle_beta   90.00
_cell.angle_gamma   90.00
#
_symmetry.space_group_name_H-M   'P 1'
#
loop_
_entity.id
_entity.type
_entity.pdbx_description
1 polymer ?
#
loop_
_entity_poly.entity_id
_entity_poly.type
_entity_poly.pdbx_seq_one_letter_code
_entity_poly.pdbx_strand_id
1 'polypeptide(L)'
;MGPERLTWMLRAVLDEAGAGAGAVPAGDIAIVLTVAEGERPGWHSATLGDALGQVLDEERGRGRAFHPYSQFLALGKGGIARALERCSALLDGEGAPGHVMLVSVDSLLNAGTIEHYLAQERLLTDTNADGFIPAEGAAALLLSRAPAAHAGTWIEAVATA
;
A
#
# COMPACT_ATOMS: atom_id res chain seq x y z
N MET A 1 12.99 14.50 3.17
CA MET A 1 11.79 13.93 3.79
C MET A 1 12.08 12.49 4.17
N GLY A 2 11.65 12.06 5.35
CA GLY A 2 12.09 10.81 5.98
C GLY A 2 10.96 9.80 6.23
N PRO A 3 11.29 8.65 6.87
CA PRO A 3 10.35 7.57 7.16
C PRO A 3 9.11 8.02 7.96
N GLU A 4 9.26 9.03 8.82
CA GLU A 4 8.15 9.62 9.59
C GLU A 4 6.98 10.10 8.73
N ARG A 5 7.27 10.67 7.54
CA ARG A 5 6.24 11.12 6.61
C ARG A 5 5.43 9.95 6.07
N LEU A 6 6.10 8.86 5.70
CA LEU A 6 5.46 7.67 5.16
C LEU A 6 4.63 6.96 6.23
N THR A 7 5.13 6.87 7.47
CA THR A 7 4.36 6.36 8.60
C THR A 7 3.12 7.21 8.87
N TRP A 8 3.23 8.53 8.78
CA TRP A 8 2.08 9.41 8.90
C TRP A 8 1.06 9.19 7.77
N MET A 9 1.51 9.08 6.52
CA MET A 9 0.63 8.82 5.36
C MET A 9 -0.05 7.46 5.47
N LEU A 10 0.67 6.43 5.94
CA LEU A 10 0.12 5.10 6.21
C LEU A 10 -0.99 5.15 7.26
N ARG A 11 -0.76 5.84 8.38
CA ARG A 11 -1.79 6.01 9.41
C ARG A 11 -3.00 6.77 8.87
N ALA A 12 -2.77 7.88 8.17
CA ALA A 12 -3.84 8.71 7.63
C ALA A 12 -4.73 7.92 6.66
N VAL A 13 -4.13 7.17 5.74
CA VAL A 13 -4.90 6.39 4.76
C VAL A 13 -5.62 5.19 5.40
N LEU A 14 -5.05 4.57 6.44
CA LEU A 14 -5.72 3.52 7.20
C LEU A 14 -6.92 4.05 7.99
N ASP A 15 -6.79 5.21 8.63
CA ASP A 15 -7.90 5.85 9.35
C ASP A 15 -9.02 6.26 8.37
N GLU A 16 -8.67 6.85 7.22
CA GLU A 16 -9.64 7.23 6.18
C GLU A 16 -10.36 6.01 5.60
N ALA A 17 -9.61 4.96 5.22
CA ALA A 17 -10.17 3.73 4.69
C ALA A 17 -11.01 2.98 5.74
N GLY A 18 -10.57 2.97 7.00
CA GLY A 18 -11.30 2.38 8.12
C GLY A 18 -12.63 3.08 8.38
N ALA A 19 -12.68 4.42 8.27
CA ALA A 19 -13.92 5.17 8.35
C ALA A 19 -14.87 4.83 7.18
N GLY A 20 -14.32 4.61 5.97
CA GLY A 20 -15.09 4.17 4.80
C GLY A 20 -15.56 2.71 4.84
N ALA A 21 -14.89 1.85 5.62
CA ALA A 21 -15.21 0.42 5.75
C ALA A 21 -16.52 0.15 6.52
N GLY A 22 -17.08 1.16 7.19
CA GLY A 22 -18.31 1.03 7.97
C GLY A 22 -18.14 0.11 9.18
N ALA A 23 -19.05 -0.85 9.34
CA ALA A 23 -19.12 -1.70 10.54
C ALA A 23 -18.31 -3.01 10.45
N VAL A 24 -17.41 -3.15 9.46
CA VAL A 24 -16.59 -4.36 9.33
C VAL A 24 -15.63 -4.46 10.53
N PRO A 25 -15.64 -5.57 11.30
CA PRO A 25 -14.72 -5.74 12.42
C PRO A 25 -13.27 -5.74 11.94
N ALA A 26 -12.37 -5.05 12.65
CA ALA A 26 -10.94 -5.02 12.30
C ALA A 26 -10.34 -6.43 12.17
N GLY A 27 -10.76 -7.36 13.05
CA GLY A 27 -10.29 -8.75 13.04
C GLY A 27 -10.68 -9.52 11.78
N ASP A 28 -11.64 -9.03 10.99
CA ASP A 28 -12.07 -9.60 9.71
C ASP A 28 -11.39 -8.93 8.50
N ILE A 29 -10.51 -7.96 8.74
CA ILE A 29 -9.78 -7.22 7.71
C ILE A 29 -8.30 -7.60 7.77
N ALA A 30 -7.75 -8.17 6.70
CA ALA A 30 -6.30 -8.28 6.53
C ALA A 30 -5.74 -7.06 5.81
N ILE A 31 -4.62 -6.51 6.30
CA ILE A 31 -3.91 -5.42 5.63
C ILE A 31 -2.86 -6.00 4.68
N VAL A 32 -2.91 -5.63 3.40
CA VAL A 32 -1.82 -5.90 2.46
C VAL A 32 -1.17 -4.57 2.13
N LEU A 33 -0.02 -4.29 2.74
CA LEU A 33 0.76 -3.08 2.43
C LEU A 33 1.68 -3.34 1.25
N THR A 34 1.58 -2.50 0.23
CA THR A 34 2.50 -2.45 -0.90
C THR A 34 3.35 -1.20 -0.84
N VAL A 35 4.64 -1.34 -1.15
CA VAL A 35 5.58 -0.22 -1.19
C VAL A 35 6.47 -0.32 -2.42
N ALA A 36 7.28 0.71 -2.62
CA ALA A 36 8.28 0.73 -3.67
C ALA A 36 9.27 -0.43 -3.60
N GLU A 37 9.97 -0.62 -4.71
CA GLU A 37 10.99 -1.64 -4.89
C GLU A 37 12.07 -1.55 -3.80
N GLY A 38 12.50 -2.69 -3.28
CA GLY A 38 13.45 -2.76 -2.17
C GLY A 38 14.80 -2.08 -2.45
N GLU A 39 15.21 -2.08 -3.71
CA GLU A 39 16.50 -1.55 -4.19
C GLU A 39 16.45 -0.06 -4.58
N ARG A 40 15.32 0.64 -4.37
CA ARG A 40 15.22 2.01 -4.83
C ARG A 40 16.20 2.92 -4.07
N PRO A 41 17.04 3.71 -4.76
CA PRO A 41 18.00 4.59 -4.10
C PRO A 41 17.33 5.60 -3.17
N GLY A 42 17.85 5.78 -1.96
CA GLY A 42 17.24 6.61 -0.92
C GLY A 42 16.05 5.95 -0.21
N TRP A 43 15.67 4.73 -0.60
CA TRP A 43 14.62 3.94 0.03
C TRP A 43 15.20 2.85 0.93
N HIS A 44 14.64 2.71 2.13
CA HIS A 44 14.99 1.63 3.04
C HIS A 44 13.72 0.84 3.33
N SER A 45 13.48 -0.20 2.53
CA SER A 45 12.26 -1.03 2.60
C SER A 45 12.07 -1.70 3.96
N ALA A 46 13.16 -2.08 4.64
CA ALA A 46 13.13 -2.61 6.01
C ALA A 46 12.46 -1.63 6.99
N THR A 47 12.71 -0.33 6.84
CA THR A 47 12.14 0.72 7.69
C THR A 47 10.61 0.84 7.57
N LEU A 48 10.02 0.40 6.45
CA LEU A 48 8.55 0.40 6.26
C LEU A 48 7.88 -0.90 6.68
N GLY A 49 8.58 -2.04 6.58
CA GLY A 49 8.11 -3.28 7.21
C GLY A 49 7.97 -3.09 8.73
N ASP A 50 8.98 -2.47 9.34
CA ASP A 50 8.96 -2.10 10.76
C ASP A 50 7.86 -1.06 11.05
N ALA A 51 7.70 -0.05 10.19
CA ALA A 51 6.62 0.93 10.33
C ALA A 51 5.23 0.30 10.25
N LEU A 52 5.01 -0.71 9.39
CA LEU A 52 3.76 -1.45 9.36
C LEU A 52 3.54 -2.18 10.67
N GLY A 53 4.55 -2.89 11.18
CA GLY A 53 4.47 -3.56 12.48
C GLY A 53 4.09 -2.60 13.60
N GLN A 54 4.78 -1.45 13.67
CA GLN A 54 4.49 -0.40 14.63
C GLN A 54 3.05 0.14 14.49
N VAL A 55 2.60 0.42 13.27
CA VAL A 55 1.23 0.90 13.03
C VAL A 55 0.21 -0.16 13.43
N LEU A 56 0.41 -1.43 13.09
CA LEU A 56 -0.50 -2.51 13.49
C LEU A 56 -0.55 -2.70 15.02
N ASP A 57 0.55 -2.53 15.72
CA ASP A 57 0.59 -2.61 17.19
C ASP A 57 -0.11 -1.42 17.85
N GLU A 58 0.06 -0.21 17.31
CA GLU A 58 -0.67 0.98 17.75
C GLU A 58 -2.18 0.82 17.54
N GLU A 59 -2.58 0.31 16.38
CA GLU A 59 -3.98 0.03 16.05
C GLU A 59 -4.59 -1.04 16.97
N ARG A 60 -3.83 -2.10 17.29
CA ARG A 60 -4.19 -3.08 18.31
C ARG A 60 -4.39 -2.42 19.68
N GLY A 61 -3.49 -1.51 20.07
CA GLY A 61 -3.61 -0.74 21.31
C GLY A 61 -4.86 0.16 21.37
N ARG A 62 -5.38 0.56 20.20
CA ARG A 62 -6.66 1.29 20.04
C ARG A 62 -7.89 0.38 19.95
N GLY A 63 -7.72 -0.93 20.11
CA GLY A 63 -8.80 -1.92 20.01
C GLY A 63 -9.11 -2.39 18.58
N ARG A 64 -8.30 -1.99 17.58
CA ARG A 64 -8.44 -2.39 16.18
C ARG A 64 -7.37 -3.43 15.83
N ALA A 65 -7.54 -4.64 16.34
CA ALA A 65 -6.67 -5.76 16.00
C ALA A 65 -7.04 -6.32 14.61
N PHE A 66 -6.21 -6.07 13.60
CA PHE A 66 -6.39 -6.59 12.24
C PHE A 66 -6.15 -8.11 12.13
N HIS A 67 -6.66 -8.72 11.05
CA HIS A 67 -6.54 -10.14 10.78
C HIS A 67 -5.05 -10.58 10.70
N PRO A 68 -4.69 -11.76 11.22
CA PRO A 68 -3.30 -12.24 11.27
C PRO A 68 -2.64 -12.47 9.90
N TYR A 69 -3.42 -12.51 8.82
CA TYR A 69 -2.90 -12.61 7.44
C TYR A 69 -2.44 -11.28 6.84
N SER A 70 -2.38 -10.23 7.65
CA SER A 70 -1.79 -8.95 7.24
C SER A 70 -0.32 -9.13 6.85
N GLN A 71 0.11 -8.51 5.76
CA GLN A 71 1.43 -8.74 5.16
C GLN A 71 1.96 -7.49 4.42
N PHE A 72 3.26 -7.49 4.20
CA PHE A 72 4.02 -6.44 3.51
C PHE A 72 4.62 -6.98 2.21
N LEU A 73 4.47 -6.25 1.10
CA LEU A 73 4.93 -6.64 -0.22
C LEU A 73 5.68 -5.48 -0.90
N ALA A 74 6.99 -5.61 -1.12
CA ALA A 74 7.81 -4.62 -1.84
C ALA A 74 7.74 -4.85 -3.36
N LEU A 75 6.58 -4.57 -3.96
CA LEU A 75 6.29 -4.92 -5.36
C LEU A 75 6.62 -3.80 -6.37
N GLY A 76 6.86 -2.57 -5.90
CA GLY A 76 7.19 -1.47 -6.78
C GLY A 76 6.02 -0.92 -7.58
N LYS A 77 6.33 -0.02 -8.52
CA LYS A 77 5.34 0.74 -9.30
C LYS A 77 4.46 -0.13 -10.22
N GLY A 78 4.96 -1.29 -10.65
CA GLY A 78 4.22 -2.27 -11.46
C GLY A 78 3.51 -3.34 -10.63
N GLY A 79 3.55 -3.23 -9.31
CA GLY A 79 3.18 -4.30 -8.38
C GLY A 79 1.69 -4.53 -8.19
N ILE A 80 0.83 -3.62 -8.64
CA ILE A 80 -0.59 -3.61 -8.27
C ILE A 80 -1.32 -4.89 -8.70
N ALA A 81 -1.01 -5.42 -9.88
CA ALA A 81 -1.62 -6.63 -10.38
C ALA A 81 -1.30 -7.85 -9.49
N ARG A 82 -0.03 -8.03 -9.14
CA ARG A 82 0.43 -9.07 -8.22
C ARG A 82 -0.14 -8.88 -6.81
N ALA A 83 -0.32 -7.63 -6.38
CA ALA A 83 -0.94 -7.33 -5.09
C ALA A 83 -2.42 -7.75 -5.06
N LEU A 84 -3.17 -7.47 -6.13
CA LEU A 84 -4.57 -7.86 -6.26
C LEU A 84 -4.73 -9.39 -6.35
N GLU A 85 -3.87 -10.09 -7.09
CA GLU A 85 -3.82 -11.56 -7.09
C GLU A 85 -3.60 -12.11 -5.68
N ARG A 86 -2.66 -11.51 -4.93
CA ARG A 86 -2.40 -11.91 -3.55
C ARG A 86 -3.60 -11.63 -2.62
N CYS A 87 -4.30 -10.50 -2.80
CA CYS A 87 -5.52 -10.19 -2.05
C CYS A 87 -6.65 -11.19 -2.37
N SER A 88 -6.84 -11.51 -3.65
CA SER A 88 -7.80 -12.52 -4.12
C SER A 88 -7.52 -13.87 -3.46
N ALA A 89 -6.26 -14.32 -3.47
CA ALA A 89 -5.88 -15.59 -2.84
C ALA A 89 -6.09 -15.60 -1.31
N LEU A 90 -5.90 -14.47 -0.63
CA LEU A 90 -6.21 -14.36 0.80
C LEU A 90 -7.71 -14.51 1.09
N LEU A 91 -8.55 -13.92 0.26
CA LEU A 91 -10.02 -13.98 0.41
C LEU A 91 -10.61 -15.38 0.14
N ASP A 92 -9.88 -16.24 -0.58
CA ASP A 92 -10.34 -17.60 -0.92
C ASP A 92 -9.81 -18.69 0.03
N GLY A 93 -8.90 -18.34 0.95
CA GLY A 93 -8.24 -19.29 1.84
C GLY A 93 -9.13 -19.88 2.94
N GLU A 94 -8.70 -21.00 3.52
CA GLU A 94 -9.30 -21.48 4.77
C GLU A 94 -8.95 -20.52 5.91
N GLY A 95 -9.94 -20.11 6.72
CA GLY A 95 -9.76 -19.04 7.69
C GLY A 95 -9.50 -17.68 7.04
N ALA A 96 -9.94 -17.49 5.79
CA ALA A 96 -9.83 -16.21 5.09
C ALA A 96 -10.49 -15.07 5.88
N PRO A 97 -9.90 -13.87 5.84
CA PRO A 97 -10.61 -12.67 6.23
C PRO A 97 -11.80 -12.44 5.28
N GLY A 98 -12.91 -11.89 5.78
CA GLY A 98 -14.01 -11.43 4.92
C GLY A 98 -13.61 -10.25 4.04
N HIS A 99 -12.59 -9.49 4.45
CA HIS A 99 -12.10 -8.31 3.73
C HIS A 99 -10.58 -8.24 3.69
N VAL A 100 -10.05 -7.68 2.60
CA VAL A 100 -8.64 -7.32 2.49
C VAL A 100 -8.53 -5.83 2.19
N MET A 101 -7.82 -5.09 3.03
CA MET A 101 -7.47 -3.71 2.76
C MET A 101 -6.11 -3.67 2.08
N LEU A 102 -6.10 -3.42 0.78
CA LEU A 102 -4.89 -3.20 0.00
C LEU A 102 -4.47 -1.75 0.15
N VAL A 103 -3.30 -1.52 0.75
CA VAL A 103 -2.77 -0.20 1.07
C VAL A 103 -1.48 0.02 0.31
N SER A 104 -1.25 1.24 -0.16
CA SER A 104 0.02 1.65 -0.78
C SER A 104 0.47 2.99 -0.22
N VAL A 105 1.75 3.11 0.11
CA VAL A 105 2.38 4.41 0.43
C VAL A 105 3.71 4.53 -0.32
N ASP A 106 3.94 5.70 -0.92
CA ASP A 106 5.18 5.95 -1.64
C ASP A 106 5.57 7.43 -1.63
N SER A 107 6.88 7.72 -1.66
CA SER A 107 7.44 9.05 -1.84
C SER A 107 8.74 9.00 -2.63
N LEU A 108 8.76 9.74 -3.74
CA LEU A 108 9.96 10.05 -4.51
C LEU A 108 10.66 11.33 -4.02
N LEU A 109 10.09 11.98 -2.99
CA LEU A 109 10.51 13.28 -2.50
C LEU A 109 11.54 13.18 -1.37
N ASN A 110 12.60 12.41 -1.58
CA ASN A 110 13.76 12.37 -0.70
C ASN A 110 15.05 12.65 -1.50
N ALA A 111 16.07 13.20 -0.83
CA ALA A 111 17.26 13.69 -1.49
C ALA A 111 17.98 12.58 -2.30
N GLY A 112 18.17 11.40 -1.72
CA GLY A 112 18.84 10.29 -2.40
C GLY A 112 18.09 9.81 -3.65
N THR A 113 16.76 9.70 -3.59
CA THR A 113 15.93 9.34 -4.76
C THR A 113 15.95 10.44 -5.81
N ILE A 114 15.85 11.71 -5.42
CA ILE A 114 15.88 12.86 -6.33
C ILE A 114 17.24 12.95 -7.02
N GLU A 115 18.34 12.91 -6.28
CA GLU A 115 19.70 12.96 -6.80
C GLU A 115 19.97 11.81 -7.77
N HIS A 116 19.54 10.60 -7.41
CA HIS A 116 19.64 9.44 -8.29
C HIS A 116 18.90 9.67 -9.61
N TYR A 117 17.64 10.08 -9.59
CA TYR A 117 16.86 10.27 -10.82
C TYR A 117 17.26 11.53 -11.61
N LEU A 118 17.81 12.56 -10.96
CA LEU A 118 18.44 13.69 -11.65
C LEU A 118 19.69 13.24 -12.41
N ALA A 119 20.58 12.48 -11.76
CA ALA A 119 21.80 11.97 -12.37
C ALA A 119 21.55 10.99 -13.53
N GLN A 120 20.36 10.39 -13.58
CA GLN A 120 19.92 9.51 -14.66
C GLN A 120 19.08 10.24 -15.73
N GLU A 121 18.93 11.56 -15.65
CA GLU A 121 18.10 12.36 -16.55
C GLU A 121 16.66 11.81 -16.66
N ARG A 122 16.11 11.38 -15.51
CA ARG A 122 14.76 10.79 -15.41
C ARG A 122 13.70 11.76 -14.90
N LEU A 123 14.11 12.85 -14.24
CA LEU A 123 13.19 13.87 -13.74
C LEU A 123 12.92 14.93 -14.79
N LEU A 124 11.71 15.46 -14.76
CA LEU A 124 11.33 16.61 -15.57
C LEU A 124 12.14 17.83 -15.13
N THR A 125 12.87 18.43 -16.06
CA THR A 125 13.63 19.67 -15.87
C THR A 125 13.51 20.54 -17.11
N ASP A 126 13.99 21.78 -17.04
CA ASP A 126 14.06 22.66 -18.22
C ASP A 126 14.93 22.07 -19.35
N THR A 127 15.84 21.14 -19.03
CA THR A 127 16.70 20.45 -20.00
C THR A 127 16.20 19.04 -20.34
N ASN A 128 15.14 18.55 -19.69
CA ASN A 128 14.58 17.22 -19.89
C ASN A 128 13.06 17.24 -19.77
N ALA A 129 12.38 17.48 -20.88
CA ALA A 129 10.91 17.53 -20.92
C ALA A 129 10.24 16.13 -20.85
N ASP A 130 10.99 15.06 -21.14
CA ASP A 130 10.50 13.66 -21.12
C ASP A 130 10.61 13.01 -19.74
N GLY A 131 11.12 13.74 -18.75
CA GLY A 131 11.21 13.28 -17.38
C GLY A 131 9.87 13.25 -16.65
N PHE A 132 9.82 12.55 -15.52
CA PHE A 132 8.64 12.56 -14.65
C PHE A 132 8.78 13.59 -13.51
N ILE A 133 7.64 14.05 -12.99
CA ILE A 133 7.60 14.91 -11.81
C ILE A 133 7.57 14.01 -10.56
N PRO A 134 8.54 14.13 -9.63
CA PRO A 134 8.52 13.34 -8.40
C PRO A 134 7.33 13.75 -7.53
N ALA A 135 6.69 12.76 -6.92
CA ALA A 135 5.52 12.96 -6.08
C ALA A 135 5.56 12.01 -4.88
N GLU A 136 4.59 12.20 -3.98
CA GLU A 136 4.28 11.26 -2.92
C GLU A 136 2.78 11.03 -2.87
N GLY A 137 2.37 9.85 -2.41
CA GLY A 137 0.96 9.50 -2.32
C GLY A 137 0.73 8.28 -1.43
N ALA A 138 -0.48 8.20 -0.89
CA ALA A 138 -0.99 7.01 -0.23
C ALA A 138 -2.41 6.73 -0.73
N ALA A 139 -2.75 5.45 -0.84
CA ALA A 139 -4.06 5.00 -1.27
C ALA A 139 -4.42 3.70 -0.55
N ALA A 140 -5.72 3.45 -0.42
CA ALA A 140 -6.23 2.19 0.13
C ALA A 140 -7.49 1.76 -0.62
N LEU A 141 -7.64 0.45 -0.78
CA LEU A 141 -8.81 -0.21 -1.35
C LEU A 141 -9.29 -1.27 -0.37
N LEU A 142 -10.57 -1.24 0.00
CA LEU A 142 -11.20 -2.32 0.74
C LEU A 142 -11.81 -3.30 -0.27
N LEU A 143 -11.34 -4.55 -0.23
CA LEU A 143 -11.70 -5.61 -1.15
C LEU A 143 -12.46 -6.71 -0.40
N SER A 144 -13.47 -7.29 -1.04
CA SER A 144 -14.20 -8.43 -0.52
C SER A 144 -14.72 -9.32 -1.65
N ARG A 145 -15.15 -10.53 -1.30
CA ARG A 145 -15.95 -11.37 -2.19
C ARG A 145 -17.41 -10.95 -2.04
N ALA A 146 -17.88 -10.08 -2.92
CA ALA A 146 -19.29 -9.72 -2.98
C ALA A 146 -20.05 -10.57 -4.00
N PRO A 147 -21.32 -10.92 -3.76
CA PRO A 147 -22.20 -11.43 -4.82
C PRO A 147 -22.39 -10.36 -5.90
N ALA A 148 -22.46 -10.77 -7.18
CA ALA A 148 -22.53 -9.90 -8.37
C ALA A 148 -23.58 -8.77 -8.32
N ALA A 149 -24.55 -8.84 -7.41
CA ALA A 149 -25.61 -7.84 -7.22
C ALA A 149 -25.21 -6.67 -6.28
N HIS A 150 -24.00 -6.65 -5.71
CA HIS A 150 -23.56 -5.53 -4.87
C HIS A 150 -23.16 -4.30 -5.71
N ALA A 151 -23.66 -3.12 -5.35
CA ALA A 151 -23.25 -1.88 -6.00
C ALA A 151 -21.79 -1.57 -5.62
N GLY A 152 -20.88 -1.62 -6.59
CA GLY A 152 -19.45 -1.36 -6.36
C GLY A 152 -18.64 -1.46 -7.64
N THR A 153 -17.34 -1.13 -7.53
CA THR A 153 -16.38 -1.35 -8.62
C THR A 153 -15.92 -2.80 -8.61
N TRP A 154 -16.18 -3.50 -9.71
CA TRP A 154 -15.83 -4.91 -9.86
C TRP A 154 -14.44 -5.06 -10.48
N ILE A 155 -13.59 -5.86 -9.83
CA ILE A 155 -12.31 -6.31 -10.38
C ILE A 155 -12.53 -7.75 -10.87
N GLU A 156 -12.86 -7.90 -12.15
CA GLU A 156 -13.20 -9.20 -12.74
C GLU A 156 -11.96 -10.02 -13.13
N ALA A 157 -10.88 -9.33 -13.49
CA ALA A 157 -9.63 -9.94 -13.89
C ALA A 157 -8.46 -9.01 -13.60
N VAL A 158 -7.29 -9.63 -13.42
CA VAL A 158 -6.02 -8.95 -13.23
C VAL A 158 -5.00 -9.67 -14.11
N ALA A 159 -4.18 -8.92 -14.84
CA ALA A 159 -3.12 -9.46 -15.68
C ALA A 159 -1.77 -9.14 -15.06
N THR A 160 -0.95 -10.17 -14.87
CA THR A 160 0.45 -10.07 -14.47
C THR A 160 1.37 -10.48 -15.62
N ALA A 161 2.58 -9.93 -15.63
CA ALA A 161 3.61 -10.19 -16.63
C ALA A 161 4.54 -11.33 -16.22
#